data_AF-A0A1Y1IK58-F1
#
_entry.id   AF-A0A1Y1IK58-F1
#
_cell.length_a   1.000
_cell.length_b   1.000
_cell.length_c   1.000
_cell.angle_alpha   90.00
_cell.angle_beta   90.00
_cell.angle_gamma   90.00
#
_symmetry.space_group_name_H-M   'P 1'
#
loop_
_entity.id
_entity.type
_entity.pdbx_description
1 polymer ?
#
loop_
_entity_poly.entity_id
_entity_poly.type
_entity_poly.pdbx_seq_one_letter_code
_entity_poly.pdbx_strand_id
1 'polypeptide(L)'
;MVSGNFPELLSPPQFSLRKSRSLPSSPLARTPTRLKRRGFRAEAIHPDLIHTEIPSSEEIDDEGLISLNGASNTSQLSSQKINEQSAVRLASSGLSLTSAYKPWAKGWLRSTAEGSLPLWVVTRERGFLPSVDPPTTAVTHTQTMTGSALNQLLTLEALLGELPKLVVAAAGKPGALRRALTSAVREADVSGINDEAQAWRAFTVLSFLAHVYVWGDFLPPANRLPAPLARPWCQLAWKLGVPPVMSYATYNLLNWRRLDPRDSIELGNIVCLANFNGGLDEEWFRLIHVAIEQQAAPAIAAISDAHDSIRSFDVEKVSQSLETIKITLRTMLETLKRMQSACDPHVYYHRVRPYTSGWRNSTDLPDGLIYEGVSEEPMKHYGATGAQSAVLPALDAALGVQHPPGWLSDYLRVMREHMPGEHRRALQAIEQGPSIRAFVQEHFEKLAGPYDEALRELYAFRNQHKSFAFSYIKKQSKLVDEKGTGGTDYMPYLDKHARTTREHLLSN
;
A
#
# COMPACT_ATOMS: atom_id res chain seq x y z
N MET A 1 40.88 -22.27 61.46
CA MET A 1 41.11 -22.46 60.01
C MET A 1 39.75 -22.60 59.35
N VAL A 2 39.54 -21.80 58.31
CA VAL A 2 38.24 -21.40 57.75
C VAL A 2 37.63 -22.54 56.92
N SER A 3 36.38 -22.92 57.24
CA SER A 3 35.49 -23.70 56.39
C SER A 3 34.36 -22.78 55.89
N GLY A 4 34.38 -22.42 54.61
CA GLY A 4 33.38 -21.58 53.97
C GLY A 4 32.23 -22.40 53.39
N ASN A 5 31.04 -22.22 53.95
CA ASN A 5 29.77 -22.75 53.48
C ASN A 5 29.16 -21.85 52.38
N PHE A 6 28.53 -22.49 51.38
CA PHE A 6 27.51 -21.89 50.51
C PHE A 6 26.23 -21.56 51.30
N PRO A 7 25.40 -20.60 50.82
CA PRO A 7 23.96 -20.70 51.03
C PRO A 7 23.12 -20.62 49.76
N GLU A 8 22.03 -21.37 49.81
CA GLU A 8 20.96 -21.56 48.83
C GLU A 8 19.96 -20.39 48.75
N LEU A 9 19.33 -20.32 47.57
CA LEU A 9 17.93 -19.96 47.24
C LEU A 9 17.11 -19.10 48.21
N LEU A 10 16.72 -17.91 47.74
CA LEU A 10 15.63 -17.10 48.30
C LEU A 10 14.43 -17.04 47.34
N SER A 11 13.27 -17.45 47.86
CA SER A 11 11.94 -17.39 47.24
C SER A 11 11.41 -15.95 47.08
N PRO A 12 10.47 -15.68 46.15
CA PRO A 12 9.93 -14.35 45.89
C PRO A 12 8.90 -13.90 46.95
N PRO A 13 8.77 -12.58 47.23
CA PRO A 13 7.89 -12.08 48.27
C PRO A 13 6.42 -12.00 47.81
N GLN A 14 5.51 -12.46 48.70
CA GLN A 14 4.07 -12.26 48.61
C GLN A 14 3.70 -10.84 49.09
N PHE A 15 3.00 -10.06 48.27
CA PHE A 15 2.40 -8.79 48.71
C PHE A 15 0.95 -9.00 49.14
N SER A 16 0.64 -8.61 50.38
CA SER A 16 -0.70 -8.68 50.96
C SER A 16 -1.57 -7.49 50.57
N LEU A 17 -2.81 -7.77 50.20
CA LEU A 17 -3.86 -6.79 49.95
C LEU A 17 -4.33 -6.18 51.29
N ARG A 18 -4.01 -4.90 51.52
CA ARG A 18 -4.67 -4.08 52.54
C ARG A 18 -5.68 -3.13 51.89
N LYS A 19 -6.94 -3.32 52.26
CA LYS A 19 -8.08 -2.42 52.01
C LYS A 19 -7.76 -1.01 52.52
N SER A 20 -7.82 0.00 51.65
CA SER A 20 -7.81 1.42 52.04
C SER A 20 -9.23 1.99 52.03
N ARG A 21 -9.44 2.88 53.00
CA ARG A 21 -10.71 3.43 53.46
C ARG A 21 -11.20 4.58 52.58
N SER A 22 -12.52 4.70 52.56
CA SER A 22 -13.35 5.83 52.15
C SER A 22 -12.92 7.18 52.74
N LEU A 23 -13.00 8.24 51.93
CA LEU A 23 -13.04 9.65 52.35
C LEU A 23 -14.05 10.45 51.48
N PRO A 24 -14.54 11.61 51.94
CA PRO A 24 -15.97 11.94 51.94
C PRO A 24 -16.44 12.92 50.87
N SER A 25 -17.76 12.94 50.68
CA SER A 25 -18.55 13.87 49.88
C SER A 25 -18.78 15.24 50.54
N SER A 26 -18.63 16.34 49.81
CA SER A 26 -19.51 17.52 49.94
C SER A 26 -19.41 18.51 48.76
N PRO A 27 -20.44 19.35 48.55
CA PRO A 27 -20.83 19.92 47.26
C PRO A 27 -20.36 21.37 47.08
N LEU A 28 -20.45 21.91 45.84
CA LEU A 28 -20.84 23.30 45.58
C LEU A 28 -21.09 23.55 44.08
N ALA A 29 -22.26 24.11 43.80
CA ALA A 29 -22.76 24.52 42.50
C ALA A 29 -21.98 25.71 41.92
N ARG A 30 -21.86 25.77 40.59
CA ARG A 30 -21.60 27.01 39.85
C ARG A 30 -22.49 27.10 38.61
N THR A 31 -23.26 28.17 38.58
CA THR A 31 -24.12 28.69 37.51
C THR A 31 -23.31 29.15 36.29
N PRO A 32 -23.89 29.15 35.07
CA PRO A 32 -23.22 29.60 33.86
C PRO A 32 -23.32 31.12 33.69
N THR A 33 -22.19 31.80 33.53
CA THR A 33 -22.14 33.23 33.23
C THR A 33 -22.18 33.46 31.72
N ARG A 34 -23.25 34.13 31.30
CA ARG A 34 -23.53 34.62 29.94
C ARG A 34 -22.58 35.79 29.64
N LEU A 35 -21.69 35.68 28.64
CA LEU A 35 -20.96 36.84 28.12
C LEU A 35 -21.47 37.27 26.74
N LYS A 36 -21.63 38.59 26.63
CA LYS A 36 -22.40 39.34 25.66
C LYS A 36 -21.75 39.35 24.27
N ARG A 37 -22.60 39.16 23.25
CA ARG A 37 -22.34 39.58 21.86
C ARG A 37 -22.07 41.09 21.83
N ARG A 38 -20.92 41.50 21.28
CA ARG A 38 -20.73 42.83 20.71
C ARG A 38 -20.82 42.70 19.20
N GLY A 39 -21.84 43.33 18.63
CA GLY A 39 -21.94 43.53 17.20
C GLY A 39 -20.97 44.61 16.73
N PHE A 40 -20.51 44.46 15.51
CA PHE A 40 -20.17 45.60 14.66
C PHE A 40 -20.84 45.42 13.30
N ARG A 41 -21.28 46.57 12.80
CA ARG A 41 -22.22 46.82 11.72
C ARG A 41 -21.75 46.32 10.36
N ALA A 42 -22.73 45.84 9.60
CA ALA A 42 -22.71 45.80 8.15
C ALA A 42 -22.82 47.21 7.57
N GLU A 43 -22.04 47.48 6.54
CA GLU A 43 -22.37 48.46 5.49
C GLU A 43 -22.60 47.68 4.19
N ALA A 44 -23.68 48.05 3.49
CA ALA A 44 -24.21 47.42 2.29
C ALA A 44 -23.90 48.25 1.03
N ILE A 45 -24.32 47.72 -0.13
CA ILE A 45 -24.42 48.29 -1.51
C ILE A 45 -23.37 47.69 -2.46
N HIS A 46 -23.64 47.14 -3.65
CA HIS A 46 -24.83 46.59 -4.38
C HIS A 46 -24.22 45.64 -5.47
N PRO A 47 -24.94 45.10 -6.49
CA PRO A 47 -24.94 43.70 -6.93
C PRO A 47 -24.39 43.60 -8.38
N ASP A 48 -24.75 42.53 -9.09
CA ASP A 48 -24.43 42.17 -10.49
C ASP A 48 -23.33 41.10 -10.53
N LEU A 49 -23.48 39.91 -11.12
CA LEU A 49 -24.45 39.40 -12.10
C LEU A 49 -24.30 37.86 -12.18
N ILE A 50 -25.41 37.17 -12.48
CA ILE A 50 -25.53 35.84 -13.12
C ILE A 50 -25.26 34.62 -12.21
N HIS A 51 -26.33 34.16 -11.56
CA HIS A 51 -26.55 32.74 -11.28
C HIS A 51 -27.48 32.17 -12.35
N THR A 52 -26.95 31.30 -13.21
CA THR A 52 -27.77 30.31 -13.92
C THR A 52 -27.80 29.04 -13.07
N GLU A 53 -29.01 28.67 -12.68
CA GLU A 53 -29.37 27.46 -11.94
C GLU A 53 -28.89 26.20 -12.67
N ILE A 54 -28.32 25.26 -11.92
CA ILE A 54 -28.13 23.87 -12.36
C ILE A 54 -29.19 23.04 -11.62
N PRO A 55 -30.13 22.37 -12.32
CA PRO A 55 -31.13 21.55 -11.66
C PRO A 55 -30.51 20.28 -11.07
N SER A 56 -31.03 19.93 -9.90
CA SER A 56 -30.85 18.68 -9.18
C SER A 56 -31.36 17.46 -9.95
N SER A 57 -30.56 16.40 -9.93
CA SER A 57 -30.93 14.96 -9.92
C SER A 57 -32.30 14.57 -10.50
N GLU A 58 -32.27 13.90 -11.65
CA GLU A 58 -33.36 13.04 -12.11
C GLU A 58 -32.90 11.59 -12.28
N GLU A 59 -33.86 10.72 -12.00
CA GLU A 59 -33.86 9.27 -11.91
C GLU A 59 -33.52 8.61 -13.25
N ILE A 60 -32.91 7.42 -13.19
CA ILE A 60 -32.72 6.55 -14.35
C ILE A 60 -33.69 5.37 -14.17
N ASP A 61 -34.70 5.34 -15.02
CA ASP A 61 -35.55 4.17 -15.27
C ASP A 61 -35.26 3.59 -16.67
N ASP A 62 -35.49 2.28 -16.77
CA ASP A 62 -35.19 1.35 -17.87
C ASP A 62 -36.09 1.49 -19.12
N GLU A 63 -35.57 0.93 -20.22
CA GLU A 63 -36.19 0.50 -21.49
C GLU A 63 -36.59 1.53 -22.57
N GLY A 64 -36.17 1.25 -23.82
CA GLY A 64 -36.82 1.80 -25.02
C GLY A 64 -35.94 1.92 -26.27
N LEU A 65 -36.01 0.92 -27.15
CA LEU A 65 -35.56 0.96 -28.56
C LEU A 65 -36.26 2.05 -29.39
N ILE A 66 -35.56 2.55 -30.43
CA ILE A 66 -35.99 3.07 -31.77
C ILE A 66 -35.02 4.21 -32.15
N SER A 67 -34.00 4.01 -33.00
CA SER A 67 -34.01 3.87 -34.47
C SER A 67 -34.30 5.16 -35.27
N LEU A 68 -33.20 5.70 -35.83
CA LEU A 68 -32.99 6.13 -37.23
C LEU A 68 -32.95 7.62 -37.65
N ASN A 69 -31.92 7.85 -38.49
CA ASN A 69 -31.67 8.88 -39.51
C ASN A 69 -31.17 10.22 -39.00
N GLY A 70 -30.08 10.82 -39.47
CA GLY A 70 -29.16 10.71 -40.62
C GLY A 70 -28.34 12.03 -40.57
N ALA A 71 -27.14 12.23 -41.08
CA ALA A 71 -26.50 11.68 -42.25
C ALA A 71 -24.97 11.91 -42.16
N SER A 72 -24.22 10.88 -42.58
CA SER A 72 -23.01 10.91 -43.41
C SER A 72 -22.01 12.08 -43.33
N ASN A 73 -20.76 11.77 -42.94
CA ASN A 73 -19.70 11.70 -43.95
C ASN A 73 -18.53 10.80 -43.54
N THR A 74 -18.17 9.96 -44.50
CA THR A 74 -17.20 8.87 -44.51
C THR A 74 -15.75 9.34 -44.68
N SER A 75 -14.82 8.68 -43.98
CA SER A 75 -13.60 8.17 -44.64
C SER A 75 -13.18 6.86 -43.98
N GLN A 76 -13.06 5.84 -44.84
CA GLN A 76 -12.78 4.45 -44.52
C GLN A 76 -11.28 4.24 -44.28
N LEU A 77 -10.95 3.32 -43.37
CA LEU A 77 -9.92 2.29 -43.61
C LEU A 77 -10.37 1.01 -42.88
N SER A 78 -10.81 0.04 -43.68
CA SER A 78 -11.14 -1.36 -43.37
C SER A 78 -9.91 -2.10 -42.84
N SER A 79 -10.01 -3.09 -41.94
CA SER A 79 -10.43 -4.50 -42.11
C SER A 79 -10.04 -5.19 -40.79
N GLN A 80 -10.62 -6.24 -40.22
CA GLN A 80 -11.43 -7.34 -40.70
C GLN A 80 -11.97 -8.04 -39.42
N LYS A 81 -13.27 -8.29 -39.35
CA LYS A 81 -13.88 -9.12 -38.29
C LYS A 81 -13.39 -10.56 -38.45
N ILE A 82 -12.73 -11.10 -37.43
CA ILE A 82 -12.50 -12.54 -37.33
C ILE A 82 -13.81 -13.16 -36.85
N ASN A 83 -14.37 -14.00 -37.71
CA ASN A 83 -15.62 -14.72 -37.53
C ASN A 83 -15.38 -15.95 -36.62
N GLU A 84 -16.21 -16.16 -35.60
CA GLU A 84 -16.11 -17.21 -34.58
C GLU A 84 -16.25 -18.65 -35.12
N GLN A 85 -16.47 -18.83 -36.43
CA GLN A 85 -16.51 -20.14 -37.08
C GLN A 85 -15.14 -20.67 -37.54
N SER A 86 -14.05 -19.90 -37.38
CA SER A 86 -12.69 -20.35 -37.70
C SER A 86 -12.00 -21.11 -36.55
N ALA A 87 -12.53 -21.06 -35.32
CA ALA A 87 -11.96 -21.71 -34.15
C ALA A 87 -12.17 -23.24 -34.12
N VAL A 88 -13.11 -23.78 -34.90
CA VAL A 88 -13.45 -25.21 -34.91
C VAL A 88 -12.66 -26.02 -35.96
N ARG A 89 -11.86 -25.37 -36.81
CA ARG A 89 -11.01 -26.07 -37.82
C ARG A 89 -9.51 -26.15 -37.48
N LEU A 90 -9.07 -25.61 -36.34
CA LEU A 90 -7.68 -25.71 -35.87
C LEU A 90 -7.43 -26.91 -34.94
N ALA A 91 -8.47 -27.67 -34.58
CA ALA A 91 -8.34 -28.88 -33.76
C ALA A 91 -7.89 -30.14 -34.53
N SER A 92 -7.64 -30.05 -35.85
CA SER A 92 -7.28 -31.19 -36.70
C SER A 92 -5.93 -31.08 -37.41
N SER A 93 -5.15 -30.03 -37.16
CA SER A 93 -3.75 -29.94 -37.61
C SER A 93 -2.85 -29.94 -36.39
N GLY A 94 -2.14 -31.04 -36.15
CA GLY A 94 -1.17 -31.23 -35.05
C GLY A 94 0.03 -30.28 -35.08
N LEU A 95 -0.22 -28.98 -34.97
CA LEU A 95 0.76 -27.92 -34.83
C LEU A 95 0.97 -27.68 -33.33
N SER A 96 2.16 -28.09 -32.88
CA SER A 96 2.74 -27.80 -31.56
C SER A 96 2.43 -26.36 -31.11
N LEU A 97 1.78 -26.23 -29.95
CA LEU A 97 1.56 -24.98 -29.20
C LEU A 97 2.87 -24.38 -28.63
N THR A 98 4.02 -24.65 -29.25
CA THR A 98 5.29 -23.99 -28.92
C THR A 98 5.42 -22.70 -29.72
N SER A 99 4.49 -21.76 -29.53
CA SER A 99 4.70 -20.36 -29.92
C SER A 99 5.72 -19.75 -28.95
N ALA A 100 6.98 -19.69 -29.38
CA ALA A 100 8.09 -18.88 -28.86
C ALA A 100 7.87 -18.26 -27.47
N TYR A 101 7.99 -19.08 -26.42
CA TYR A 101 8.01 -18.65 -25.03
C TYR A 101 9.24 -17.76 -24.80
N LYS A 102 9.03 -16.51 -24.41
CA LYS A 102 10.13 -15.57 -24.18
C LYS A 102 10.92 -15.99 -22.93
N PRO A 103 12.27 -15.97 -22.94
CA PRO A 103 13.10 -16.47 -21.84
C PRO A 103 12.78 -15.88 -20.46
N TRP A 104 12.32 -14.64 -20.39
CA TRP A 104 12.01 -13.94 -19.11
C TRP A 104 10.80 -14.51 -18.37
N ALA A 105 9.96 -15.31 -19.02
CA ALA A 105 8.83 -15.97 -18.37
C ALA A 105 9.27 -17.25 -17.62
N LYS A 106 10.46 -17.80 -17.88
CA LYS A 106 11.15 -18.75 -16.99
C LYS A 106 12.01 -17.94 -16.02
N GLY A 107 11.76 -18.04 -14.72
CA GLY A 107 12.64 -17.46 -13.69
C GLY A 107 12.24 -16.06 -13.17
N TRP A 108 10.99 -15.64 -13.34
CA TRP A 108 10.46 -14.48 -12.59
C TRP A 108 10.39 -14.77 -11.08
N LEU A 109 10.25 -16.04 -10.71
CA LEU A 109 10.28 -16.54 -9.34
C LEU A 109 11.62 -17.26 -9.09
N ARG A 110 12.29 -16.91 -7.98
CA ARG A 110 13.57 -17.50 -7.56
C ARG A 110 13.44 -18.14 -6.17
N SER A 111 14.47 -18.86 -5.72
CA SER A 111 14.60 -19.28 -4.33
C SER A 111 15.69 -18.50 -3.62
N THR A 112 15.48 -18.13 -2.36
CA THR A 112 16.51 -17.51 -1.51
C THR A 112 17.73 -18.42 -1.30
N ALA A 113 17.63 -19.72 -1.59
CA ALA A 113 18.75 -20.65 -1.56
C ALA A 113 19.77 -20.44 -2.71
N GLU A 114 19.43 -19.64 -3.74
CA GLU A 114 20.26 -19.44 -4.94
C GLU A 114 21.42 -18.44 -4.74
N GLY A 115 21.64 -17.94 -3.52
CA GLY A 115 22.75 -17.05 -3.17
C GLY A 115 22.36 -15.57 -3.12
N SER A 116 23.27 -14.68 -3.54
CA SER A 116 23.01 -13.23 -3.55
C SER A 116 22.03 -12.88 -4.67
N LEU A 117 20.89 -12.32 -4.28
CA LEU A 117 19.79 -11.97 -5.15
C LEU A 117 19.55 -10.45 -5.16
N PRO A 118 19.07 -9.87 -6.28
CA PRO A 118 18.56 -8.49 -6.30
C PRO A 118 17.49 -8.28 -5.22
N LEU A 119 17.37 -7.05 -4.71
CA LEU A 119 16.52 -6.77 -3.54
C LEU A 119 15.06 -7.15 -3.78
N TRP A 120 14.55 -6.83 -4.98
CA TRP A 120 13.14 -6.98 -5.32
C TRP A 120 12.81 -8.23 -6.13
N VAL A 121 13.77 -9.14 -6.32
CA VAL A 121 13.45 -10.38 -7.02
C VAL A 121 12.40 -11.14 -6.20
N VAL A 122 11.37 -11.63 -6.88
CA VAL A 122 10.28 -12.36 -6.24
C VAL A 122 10.77 -13.75 -5.88
N THR A 123 10.57 -14.19 -4.64
CA THR A 123 11.05 -15.50 -4.18
C THR A 123 9.95 -16.42 -3.70
N ARG A 124 10.20 -17.74 -3.74
CA ARG A 124 9.27 -18.74 -3.19
C ARG A 124 9.04 -18.55 -1.70
N GLU A 125 10.08 -18.13 -0.98
CA GLU A 125 10.09 -18.04 0.48
C GLU A 125 9.51 -16.73 1.01
N ARG A 126 9.57 -15.64 0.23
CA ARG A 126 9.18 -14.28 0.68
C ARG A 126 8.13 -13.60 -0.20
N GLY A 127 7.75 -14.20 -1.33
CA GLY A 127 6.82 -13.60 -2.27
C GLY A 127 7.35 -12.25 -2.75
N PHE A 128 6.56 -11.20 -2.55
CA PHE A 128 6.90 -9.81 -2.90
C PHE A 128 7.58 -9.02 -1.77
N LEU A 129 7.87 -9.63 -0.62
CA LEU A 129 8.82 -9.02 0.32
C LEU A 129 10.23 -9.01 -0.28
N PRO A 130 11.09 -8.07 0.14
CA PRO A 130 12.48 -8.07 -0.29
C PRO A 130 13.17 -9.41 -0.03
N SER A 131 14.03 -9.83 -0.97
CA SER A 131 14.73 -11.12 -0.96
C SER A 131 15.61 -11.33 0.28
N VAL A 132 16.00 -10.24 0.93
CA VAL A 132 16.71 -10.17 2.21
C VAL A 132 16.00 -9.21 3.15
N ASP A 133 16.31 -9.24 4.46
CA ASP A 133 15.72 -8.28 5.39
C ASP A 133 16.08 -6.84 5.00
N PRO A 134 15.16 -5.86 5.16
CA PRO A 134 15.44 -4.49 4.78
C PRO A 134 16.69 -3.93 5.48
N PRO A 135 17.54 -3.18 4.77
CA PRO A 135 18.69 -2.51 5.37
C PRO A 135 18.24 -1.51 6.43
N THR A 136 18.93 -1.52 7.58
CA THR A 136 18.67 -0.61 8.70
C THR A 136 19.39 0.73 8.57
N THR A 137 20.30 0.86 7.60
CA THR A 137 21.13 2.04 7.35
C THR A 137 21.40 2.21 5.84
N ALA A 138 21.32 3.45 5.36
CA ALA A 138 21.72 3.80 3.99
C ALA A 138 23.24 3.77 3.78
N VAL A 139 23.99 3.72 4.87
CA VAL A 139 25.45 3.73 4.89
C VAL A 139 25.98 2.34 5.24
N THR A 140 26.93 1.84 4.45
CA THR A 140 27.69 0.62 4.76
C THR A 140 29.19 0.92 4.84
N HIS A 141 29.94 0.13 5.63
CA HIS A 141 31.40 0.25 5.74
C HIS A 141 32.14 0.02 4.41
N THR A 142 31.47 -0.58 3.42
CA THR A 142 32.00 -0.87 2.09
C THR A 142 31.76 0.25 1.08
N GLN A 143 30.92 1.24 1.40
CA GLN A 143 30.75 2.41 0.57
C GLN A 143 32.01 3.29 0.67
N THR A 144 32.57 3.67 -0.47
CA THR A 144 33.66 4.66 -0.59
C THR A 144 33.23 6.09 -0.22
N MET A 145 32.04 6.26 0.38
CA MET A 145 31.52 7.56 0.79
C MET A 145 32.28 8.04 2.02
N THR A 146 33.13 9.05 1.83
CA THR A 146 33.88 9.70 2.91
C THR A 146 33.50 11.18 3.01
N GLY A 147 33.63 11.77 4.19
CA GLY A 147 33.46 13.20 4.38
C GLY A 147 31.99 13.64 4.49
N SER A 148 31.65 14.76 3.83
CA SER A 148 30.36 15.45 4.04
C SER A 148 29.14 14.63 3.61
N ALA A 149 29.23 13.88 2.52
CA ALA A 149 28.11 13.08 2.00
C ALA A 149 27.66 11.99 2.99
N LEU A 150 28.63 11.29 3.57
CA LEU A 150 28.40 10.32 4.64
C LEU A 150 27.71 10.98 5.85
N ASN A 151 28.24 12.11 6.31
CA ASN A 151 27.68 12.83 7.45
C ASN A 151 26.24 13.31 7.20
N GLN A 152 25.93 13.72 5.97
CA GLN A 152 24.58 14.14 5.57
C GLN A 152 23.60 12.97 5.64
N LEU A 153 23.94 11.81 5.07
CA LEU A 153 23.10 10.61 5.13
C LEU A 153 22.88 10.14 6.58
N LEU A 154 23.94 10.12 7.40
CA LEU A 154 23.84 9.79 8.83
C LEU A 154 22.94 10.78 9.59
N THR A 155 22.97 12.06 9.22
CA THR A 155 22.09 13.08 9.80
C THR A 155 20.63 12.81 9.44
N LEU A 156 20.33 12.44 8.19
CA LEU A 156 18.98 12.09 7.76
C LEU A 156 18.46 10.85 8.51
N GLU A 157 19.30 9.81 8.66
CA GLU A 157 18.98 8.61 9.42
C GLU A 157 18.70 8.92 10.91
N ALA A 158 19.53 9.77 11.52
CA ALA A 158 19.34 10.20 12.90
C ALA A 158 18.02 10.96 13.08
N LEU A 159 17.70 11.89 12.18
CA LEU A 159 16.42 12.62 12.19
C LEU A 159 15.22 11.67 12.05
N LEU A 160 15.32 10.66 11.19
CA LEU A 160 14.28 9.64 11.06
C LEU A 160 14.08 8.85 12.36
N GLY A 161 15.17 8.44 13.01
CA GLY A 161 15.12 7.72 14.29
C GLY A 161 14.52 8.54 15.43
N GLU A 162 14.59 9.86 15.35
CA GLU A 162 13.99 10.79 16.33
C GLU A 162 12.60 11.29 15.94
N LEU A 163 12.09 10.92 14.77
CA LEU A 163 10.94 11.58 14.17
C LEU A 163 9.69 11.62 15.07
N PRO A 164 9.28 10.53 15.75
CA PRO A 164 8.17 10.59 16.72
C PRO A 164 8.36 11.63 17.82
N LYS A 165 9.58 11.79 18.32
CA LYS A 165 9.90 12.78 19.35
C LYS A 165 9.82 14.19 18.80
N LEU A 166 10.33 14.42 17.58
CA LEU A 166 10.32 15.72 16.92
C LEU A 166 8.89 16.19 16.63
N VAL A 167 8.04 15.31 16.10
CA VAL A 167 6.63 15.62 15.80
C VAL A 167 5.88 15.99 17.08
N VAL A 168 6.05 15.21 18.15
CA VAL A 168 5.42 15.51 19.45
C VAL A 168 5.95 16.80 20.07
N ALA A 169 7.27 17.04 20.02
CA ALA A 169 7.86 18.26 20.57
C ALA A 169 7.43 19.53 19.82
N ALA A 170 7.14 19.40 18.52
CA ALA A 170 6.59 20.47 17.69
C ALA A 170 5.08 20.67 17.88
N ALA A 171 4.38 19.74 18.52
CA ALA A 171 2.94 19.83 18.73
C ALA A 171 2.58 21.12 19.51
N GLY A 172 1.66 21.90 18.95
CA GLY A 172 1.24 23.19 19.52
C GLY A 172 2.20 24.36 19.27
N LYS A 173 3.28 24.18 18.50
CA LYS A 173 4.17 25.26 18.05
C LYS A 173 4.25 25.30 16.51
N PRO A 174 3.30 25.96 15.83
CA PRO A 174 3.25 25.98 14.37
C PRO A 174 4.59 26.37 13.72
N GLY A 175 5.01 25.58 12.74
CA GLY A 175 6.25 25.80 11.99
C GLY A 175 7.51 25.24 12.67
N ALA A 176 7.41 24.72 13.89
CA ALA A 176 8.59 24.29 14.65
C ALA A 176 9.25 23.06 14.02
N LEU A 177 8.45 22.11 13.52
CA LEU A 177 8.98 20.90 12.89
C LEU A 177 9.72 21.23 11.59
N ARG A 178 9.10 22.02 10.71
CA ARG A 178 9.72 22.44 9.45
C ARG A 178 10.99 23.25 9.68
N ARG A 179 11.02 24.14 10.70
CA ARG A 179 12.23 24.89 11.07
C ARG A 179 13.35 23.96 11.55
N ALA A 180 13.03 22.97 12.40
CA ALA A 180 14.00 21.99 12.89
C ALA A 180 14.57 21.14 11.74
N LEU A 181 13.72 20.68 10.82
CA LEU A 181 14.17 19.95 9.63
C LEU A 181 15.02 20.84 8.72
N THR A 182 14.59 22.07 8.44
CA THR A 182 15.32 23.01 7.57
C THR A 182 16.68 23.39 8.15
N SER A 183 16.79 23.54 9.48
CA SER A 183 18.06 23.89 10.12
C SER A 183 19.05 22.72 10.17
N ALA A 184 18.56 21.49 10.30
CA ALA A 184 19.37 20.28 10.42
C ALA A 184 19.77 19.68 9.06
N VAL A 185 18.84 19.64 8.10
CA VAL A 185 19.05 18.96 6.82
C VAL A 185 19.98 19.78 5.91
N ARG A 186 20.94 19.09 5.30
CA ARG A 186 21.76 19.58 4.19
C ARG A 186 21.59 18.60 3.03
N GLU A 187 21.73 19.09 1.79
CA GLU A 187 21.58 18.27 0.59
C GLU A 187 22.59 17.13 0.62
N ALA A 188 22.12 15.88 0.66
CA ALA A 188 22.96 14.69 0.66
C ALA A 188 23.36 14.33 -0.76
N ASP A 189 24.65 14.12 -1.01
CA ASP A 189 25.10 13.51 -2.27
C ASP A 189 24.74 12.01 -2.27
N VAL A 190 23.74 11.65 -3.08
CA VAL A 190 23.26 10.28 -3.25
C VAL A 190 23.79 9.62 -4.54
N SER A 191 24.59 10.34 -5.33
CA SER A 191 25.11 9.83 -6.60
C SER A 191 26.06 8.63 -6.42
N GLY A 192 26.79 8.60 -5.31
CA GLY A 192 27.72 7.52 -4.96
C GLY A 192 27.09 6.25 -4.40
N ILE A 193 25.78 6.22 -4.14
CA ILE A 193 25.11 5.03 -3.57
C ILE A 193 24.84 4.02 -4.68
N ASN A 194 25.78 3.10 -4.92
CA ASN A 194 25.67 2.11 -6.01
C ASN A 194 24.89 0.85 -5.65
N ASP A 195 24.87 0.47 -4.38
CA ASP A 195 24.10 -0.67 -3.91
C ASP A 195 22.60 -0.37 -3.92
N GLU A 196 21.80 -1.27 -4.50
CA GLU A 196 20.36 -1.11 -4.65
C GLU A 196 19.66 -1.02 -3.28
N ALA A 197 20.05 -1.87 -2.31
CA ALA A 197 19.43 -1.88 -0.99
C ALA A 197 19.70 -0.58 -0.23
N GLN A 198 20.92 -0.07 -0.27
CA GLN A 198 21.22 1.23 0.34
C GLN A 198 20.53 2.40 -0.39
N ALA A 199 20.39 2.34 -1.72
CA ALA A 199 19.63 3.36 -2.45
C ALA A 199 18.15 3.38 -2.01
N TRP A 200 17.54 2.20 -1.85
CA TRP A 200 16.17 2.07 -1.32
C TRP A 200 16.05 2.51 0.14
N ARG A 201 17.07 2.30 0.96
CA ARG A 201 17.09 2.81 2.34
C ARG A 201 17.13 4.34 2.37
N ALA A 202 18.06 4.94 1.62
CA ALA A 202 18.13 6.40 1.50
C ALA A 202 16.79 6.98 0.97
N PHE A 203 16.19 6.33 -0.02
CA PHE A 203 14.88 6.70 -0.55
C PHE A 203 13.77 6.60 0.50
N THR A 204 13.79 5.55 1.34
CA THR A 204 12.84 5.39 2.45
C THR A 204 13.00 6.51 3.48
N VAL A 205 14.23 6.82 3.89
CA VAL A 205 14.51 7.92 4.84
C VAL A 205 13.99 9.25 4.33
N LEU A 206 14.31 9.59 3.08
CA LEU A 206 13.83 10.82 2.43
C LEU A 206 12.31 10.83 2.28
N SER A 207 11.67 9.68 2.03
CA SER A 207 10.21 9.58 1.94
C SER A 207 9.53 9.97 3.25
N PHE A 208 10.03 9.49 4.39
CA PHE A 208 9.51 9.88 5.70
C PHE A 208 9.76 11.36 6.01
N LEU A 209 10.98 11.85 5.80
CA LEU A 209 11.33 13.24 6.09
C LEU A 209 10.59 14.24 5.18
N ALA A 210 10.38 13.91 3.91
CA ALA A 210 9.61 14.74 2.99
C ALA A 210 8.12 14.75 3.37
N HIS A 211 7.53 13.59 3.64
CA HIS A 211 6.12 13.51 4.03
C HIS A 211 5.85 14.21 5.36
N VAL A 212 6.74 14.08 6.35
CA VAL A 212 6.55 14.77 7.63
C VAL A 212 6.78 16.28 7.51
N TYR A 213 7.66 16.73 6.60
CA TYR A 213 7.81 18.15 6.29
C TYR A 213 6.53 18.74 5.70
N VAL A 214 5.90 18.02 4.76
CA VAL A 214 4.65 18.43 4.13
C VAL A 214 3.50 18.45 5.13
N TRP A 215 3.28 17.36 5.87
CA TRP A 215 2.06 17.14 6.65
C TRP A 215 2.17 17.43 8.16
N GLY A 216 3.36 17.43 8.77
CA GLY A 216 3.52 17.23 10.21
C GLY A 216 3.47 18.45 11.14
N ASP A 217 3.29 19.67 10.64
CA ASP A 217 3.56 20.89 11.43
C ASP A 217 2.31 21.61 11.97
N PHE A 218 1.15 20.93 12.04
CA PHE A 218 -0.15 21.50 12.44
C PHE A 218 -0.48 22.86 11.74
N LEU A 219 0.13 23.05 10.58
CA LEU A 219 -0.05 24.16 9.65
C LEU A 219 -0.75 23.58 8.40
N PRO A 220 -1.28 24.44 7.51
CA PRO A 220 -1.57 24.01 6.16
C PRO A 220 -0.38 23.24 5.55
N PRO A 221 -0.64 22.19 4.77
CA PRO A 221 0.41 21.38 4.16
C PRO A 221 1.39 22.24 3.35
N ALA A 222 2.67 21.90 3.39
CA ALA A 222 3.65 22.63 2.59
C ALA A 222 3.44 22.30 1.11
N ASN A 223 3.23 23.32 0.28
CA ASN A 223 3.11 23.17 -1.17
C ASN A 223 4.47 23.20 -1.91
N ARG A 224 5.57 23.40 -1.17
CA ARG A 224 6.94 23.38 -1.67
C ARG A 224 7.83 22.57 -0.73
N LEU A 225 8.52 21.58 -1.27
CA LEU A 225 9.52 20.79 -0.57
C LEU A 225 10.91 21.42 -0.79
N PRO A 226 11.70 21.66 0.28
CA PRO A 226 12.96 22.39 0.15
C PRO A 226 14.01 21.56 -0.59
N ALA A 227 14.89 22.24 -1.34
CA ALA A 227 15.87 21.59 -2.22
C ALA A 227 16.72 20.49 -1.55
N PRO A 228 17.19 20.65 -0.29
CA PRO A 228 17.94 19.62 0.43
C PRO A 228 17.21 18.28 0.63
N LEU A 229 15.88 18.28 0.61
CA LEU A 229 15.06 17.06 0.62
C LEU A 229 14.61 16.67 -0.79
N ALA A 230 14.21 17.65 -1.62
CA ALA A 230 13.64 17.40 -2.93
C ALA A 230 14.62 16.78 -3.93
N ARG A 231 15.81 17.38 -4.09
CA ARG A 231 16.81 16.94 -5.08
C ARG A 231 17.31 15.51 -4.88
N PRO A 232 17.84 15.11 -3.70
CA PRO A 232 18.32 13.74 -3.52
C PRO A 232 17.18 12.72 -3.63
N TRP A 233 15.97 13.08 -3.21
CA TRP A 233 14.82 12.18 -3.32
C TRP A 233 14.39 11.95 -4.77
N CYS A 234 14.33 13.01 -5.58
CA CYS A 234 14.06 12.91 -7.02
C CYS A 234 15.18 12.17 -7.76
N GLN A 235 16.44 12.39 -7.40
CA GLN A 235 17.57 11.67 -8.00
C GLN A 235 17.47 10.15 -7.75
N LEU A 236 17.18 9.75 -6.52
CA LEU A 236 16.95 8.34 -6.18
C LEU A 236 15.69 7.78 -6.85
N ALA A 237 14.60 8.54 -6.91
CA ALA A 237 13.38 8.17 -7.63
C ALA A 237 13.67 7.80 -9.09
N TRP A 238 14.41 8.65 -9.82
CA TRP A 238 14.81 8.37 -11.20
C TRP A 238 15.72 7.15 -11.32
N LYS A 239 16.68 7.00 -10.41
CA LYS A 239 17.59 5.83 -10.37
C LYS A 239 16.83 4.52 -10.13
N LEU A 240 15.84 4.53 -9.24
CA LEU A 240 15.07 3.36 -8.83
C LEU A 240 13.84 3.10 -9.72
N GLY A 241 13.51 4.04 -10.62
CA GLY A 241 12.40 3.90 -11.56
C GLY A 241 11.01 3.97 -10.90
N VAL A 242 10.87 4.77 -9.84
CA VAL A 242 9.63 5.02 -9.08
C VAL A 242 9.41 6.51 -8.84
N PRO A 243 8.17 6.99 -8.61
CA PRO A 243 7.93 8.41 -8.33
C PRO A 243 8.48 8.85 -6.95
N PRO A 244 8.92 10.12 -6.78
CA PRO A 244 9.42 10.66 -5.51
C PRO A 244 8.27 10.97 -4.53
N VAL A 245 7.60 9.92 -4.07
CA VAL A 245 6.51 9.95 -3.08
C VAL A 245 6.64 8.72 -2.18
N MET A 246 6.23 8.83 -0.91
CA MET A 246 6.11 7.66 -0.06
C MET A 246 5.10 6.68 -0.69
N SER A 247 5.55 5.45 -0.92
CA SER A 247 4.74 4.36 -1.47
C SER A 247 4.60 3.23 -0.46
N TYR A 248 3.78 2.24 -0.81
CA TYR A 248 3.65 1.01 -0.05
C TYR A 248 5.00 0.29 0.16
N ALA A 249 5.92 0.39 -0.81
CA ALA A 249 7.26 -0.19 -0.71
C ALA A 249 8.07 0.45 0.44
N THR A 250 8.12 1.78 0.51
CA THR A 250 8.87 2.50 1.55
C THR A 250 8.17 2.49 2.90
N TYR A 251 6.84 2.50 2.92
CA TYR A 251 6.08 2.59 4.17
C TYR A 251 5.93 1.23 4.86
N ASN A 252 5.85 0.15 4.09
CA ASN A 252 5.66 -1.21 4.59
C ASN A 252 6.83 -2.14 4.23
N LEU A 253 7.02 -2.46 2.94
CA LEU A 253 7.91 -3.56 2.52
C LEU A 253 9.38 -3.40 2.93
N LEU A 254 9.87 -2.16 3.05
CA LEU A 254 11.25 -1.82 3.46
C LEU A 254 11.35 -1.28 4.89
N ASN A 255 10.24 -1.17 5.62
CA ASN A 255 10.20 -0.51 6.92
C ASN A 255 9.98 -1.49 8.07
N TRP A 256 10.76 -2.56 8.11
CA TRP A 256 10.70 -3.53 9.20
C TRP A 256 12.03 -4.24 9.38
N ARG A 257 12.22 -4.83 10.55
CA ARG A 257 13.26 -5.82 10.85
C ARG A 257 12.72 -6.89 11.77
N ARG A 258 13.44 -8.01 11.86
CA ARG A 258 13.17 -9.02 12.88
C ARG A 258 13.72 -8.63 14.25
N LEU A 259 13.09 -9.13 15.30
CA LEU A 259 13.62 -9.11 16.67
C LEU A 259 14.69 -10.20 16.83
N ASP A 260 14.37 -11.43 16.44
CA ASP A 260 15.34 -12.51 16.23
C ASP A 260 15.49 -12.80 14.72
N PRO A 261 16.64 -12.47 14.11
CA PRO A 261 16.92 -12.73 12.69
C PRO A 261 16.95 -14.21 12.29
N ARG A 262 16.89 -15.14 13.25
CA ARG A 262 16.83 -16.59 12.99
C ARG A 262 15.42 -17.12 12.92
N ASP A 263 14.44 -16.33 13.38
CA ASP A 263 13.04 -16.71 13.43
C ASP A 263 12.26 -16.12 12.24
N SER A 264 11.00 -16.52 12.09
CA SER A 264 10.16 -16.24 10.94
C SER A 264 9.73 -14.76 10.83
N ILE A 265 9.31 -14.35 9.64
CA ILE A 265 8.77 -12.99 9.40
C ILE A 265 7.29 -13.01 9.78
N GLU A 266 6.99 -12.85 11.06
CA GLU A 266 5.62 -12.90 11.56
C GLU A 266 5.35 -11.92 12.71
N LEU A 267 4.06 -11.65 12.95
CA LEU A 267 3.62 -10.81 14.06
C LEU A 267 4.13 -11.36 15.40
N GLY A 268 4.85 -10.54 16.15
CA GLY A 268 5.54 -10.95 17.38
C GLY A 268 7.06 -11.05 17.21
N ASN A 269 7.55 -11.25 15.98
CA ASN A 269 8.99 -11.22 15.67
C ASN A 269 9.40 -10.07 14.74
N ILE A 270 8.47 -9.21 14.28
CA ILE A 270 8.80 -8.04 13.45
C ILE A 270 8.49 -6.71 14.15
N VAL A 271 9.26 -5.68 13.81
CA VAL A 271 9.10 -4.30 14.30
C VAL A 271 9.45 -3.30 13.19
N CYS A 272 8.79 -2.15 13.16
CA CYS A 272 9.03 -1.08 12.20
C CYS A 272 10.41 -0.44 12.43
N LEU A 273 11.04 0.00 11.33
CA LEU A 273 12.31 0.76 11.43
C LEU A 273 12.08 2.24 11.73
N ALA A 274 10.96 2.79 11.26
CA ALA A 274 10.59 4.19 11.42
C ALA A 274 9.08 4.40 11.49
N ASN A 275 8.69 5.37 12.31
CA ASN A 275 7.31 5.80 12.53
C ASN A 275 7.24 7.34 12.46
N PHE A 276 6.08 7.90 12.13
CA PHE A 276 5.83 9.34 12.14
C PHE A 276 5.50 9.84 13.55
N ASN A 277 4.36 9.40 14.10
CA ASN A 277 3.93 9.70 15.46
C ASN A 277 4.36 8.59 16.43
N GLY A 278 4.64 7.40 15.91
CA GLY A 278 4.83 6.20 16.71
C GLY A 278 3.52 5.72 17.33
N GLY A 279 3.66 4.86 18.33
CA GLY A 279 2.52 4.29 19.05
C GLY A 279 1.98 3.01 18.44
N LEU A 280 1.07 2.39 19.19
CA LEU A 280 0.55 1.06 18.91
C LEU A 280 -0.15 0.98 17.55
N ASP A 281 -0.96 1.97 17.21
CA ASP A 281 -1.81 1.96 16.00
C ASP A 281 -1.02 2.04 14.70
N GLU A 282 0.02 2.89 14.66
CA GLU A 282 0.87 3.09 13.48
C GLU A 282 1.74 1.84 13.25
N GLU A 283 2.32 1.31 14.33
CA GLU A 283 3.10 0.09 14.36
C GLU A 283 2.25 -1.09 13.87
N TRP A 284 1.12 -1.34 14.52
CA TRP A 284 0.26 -2.49 14.25
C TRP A 284 -0.30 -2.46 12.83
N PHE A 285 -0.72 -1.28 12.33
CA PHE A 285 -1.19 -1.13 10.96
C PHE A 285 -0.15 -1.65 9.97
N ARG A 286 1.13 -1.26 10.12
CA ARG A 286 2.20 -1.68 9.21
C ARG A 286 2.57 -3.16 9.37
N LEU A 287 2.72 -3.64 10.60
CA LEU A 287 3.13 -5.02 10.83
C LEU A 287 2.11 -6.03 10.30
N ILE A 288 0.80 -5.71 10.37
CA ILE A 288 -0.26 -6.52 9.75
C ILE A 288 -0.03 -6.65 8.24
N HIS A 289 0.34 -5.57 7.55
CA HIS A 289 0.61 -5.60 6.12
C HIS A 289 1.86 -6.43 5.78
N VAL A 290 2.96 -6.26 6.52
CA VAL A 290 4.19 -7.06 6.31
C VAL A 290 3.92 -8.54 6.53
N ALA A 291 3.15 -8.90 7.56
CA ALA A 291 2.79 -10.29 7.82
C ALA A 291 1.90 -10.88 6.71
N ILE A 292 0.95 -10.11 6.16
CA ILE A 292 0.13 -10.54 5.02
C ILE A 292 1.00 -10.76 3.77
N GLU A 293 1.96 -9.87 3.51
CA GLU A 293 2.89 -10.00 2.38
C GLU A 293 3.76 -11.26 2.49
N GLN A 294 4.30 -11.56 3.69
CA GLN A 294 5.01 -12.82 3.94
C GLN A 294 4.10 -14.03 3.74
N GLN A 295 2.89 -13.99 4.29
CA GLN A 295 1.92 -15.09 4.22
C GLN A 295 1.47 -15.35 2.79
N ALA A 296 1.55 -14.38 1.88
CA ALA A 296 1.21 -14.56 0.48
C ALA A 296 2.21 -15.40 -0.31
N ALA A 297 3.45 -15.58 0.19
CA ALA A 297 4.52 -16.27 -0.53
C ALA A 297 4.14 -17.66 -1.08
N PRO A 298 3.46 -18.55 -0.33
CA PRO A 298 3.03 -19.85 -0.85
C PRO A 298 2.06 -19.75 -2.02
N ALA A 299 1.13 -18.78 -2.01
CA ALA A 299 0.24 -18.55 -3.14
C ALA A 299 0.99 -18.04 -4.37
N ILE A 300 1.97 -17.14 -4.18
CA ILE A 300 2.82 -16.65 -5.30
C ILE A 300 3.63 -17.80 -5.90
N ALA A 301 4.16 -18.71 -5.08
CA ALA A 301 4.83 -19.91 -5.56
C ALA A 301 3.87 -20.86 -6.30
N ALA A 302 2.68 -21.08 -5.75
CA ALA A 302 1.65 -21.92 -6.34
C ALA A 302 1.19 -21.42 -7.72
N ILE A 303 1.22 -20.10 -7.99
CA ILE A 303 0.96 -19.57 -9.34
C ILE A 303 1.99 -20.11 -10.35
N SER A 304 3.28 -20.08 -9.99
CA SER A 304 4.33 -20.61 -10.85
C SER A 304 4.20 -22.13 -11.02
N ASP A 305 3.92 -22.86 -9.94
CA ASP A 305 3.75 -24.30 -9.96
C ASP A 305 2.52 -24.74 -10.79
N ALA A 306 1.42 -23.97 -10.72
CA ALA A 306 0.25 -24.17 -11.57
C ALA A 306 0.60 -23.95 -13.05
N HIS A 307 1.34 -22.89 -13.38
CA HIS A 307 1.76 -22.63 -14.76
C HIS A 307 2.61 -23.77 -15.33
N ASP A 308 3.54 -24.32 -14.55
CA ASP A 308 4.35 -25.46 -14.98
C ASP A 308 3.51 -26.74 -15.08
N SER A 309 2.58 -26.95 -14.15
CA SER A 309 1.68 -28.12 -14.14
C SER A 309 0.71 -28.12 -15.33
N ILE A 310 0.21 -26.95 -15.74
CA ILE A 310 -0.61 -26.80 -16.95
C ILE A 310 0.19 -27.20 -18.19
N ARG A 311 1.45 -26.78 -18.30
CA ARG A 311 2.31 -27.14 -19.44
C ARG A 311 2.58 -28.65 -19.53
N SER A 312 2.61 -29.33 -18.38
CA SER A 312 2.74 -30.79 -18.32
C SER A 312 1.40 -31.54 -18.29
N PHE A 313 0.26 -30.84 -18.45
CA PHE A 313 -1.09 -31.41 -18.34
C PHE A 313 -1.34 -32.19 -17.03
N ASP A 314 -0.74 -31.75 -15.92
CA ASP A 314 -0.85 -32.38 -14.61
C ASP A 314 -2.01 -31.77 -13.82
N VAL A 315 -3.21 -32.29 -14.06
CA VAL A 315 -4.46 -31.81 -13.45
C VAL A 315 -4.42 -31.85 -11.92
N GLU A 316 -3.80 -32.87 -11.34
CA GLU A 316 -3.74 -33.06 -9.90
C GLU A 316 -2.88 -31.96 -9.25
N LYS A 317 -1.73 -31.62 -9.83
CA LYS A 317 -0.89 -30.53 -9.31
C LYS A 317 -1.50 -29.14 -9.50
N VAL A 318 -2.31 -28.94 -10.55
CA VAL A 318 -3.11 -27.71 -10.66
C VAL A 318 -4.12 -27.61 -9.52
N SER A 319 -4.80 -28.72 -9.19
CA SER A 319 -5.71 -28.78 -8.03
C SER A 319 -4.98 -28.43 -6.71
N GLN A 320 -3.81 -29.02 -6.48
CA GLN A 320 -2.99 -28.74 -5.29
C GLN A 320 -2.51 -27.27 -5.21
N SER A 321 -2.23 -26.65 -6.37
CA SER A 321 -1.87 -25.24 -6.44
C SER A 321 -3.06 -24.33 -6.09
N LEU A 322 -4.26 -24.65 -6.56
CA LEU A 322 -5.50 -23.95 -6.18
C LEU A 322 -5.80 -24.09 -4.69
N GLU A 323 -5.60 -25.28 -4.12
CA GLU A 323 -5.73 -25.53 -2.68
C GLU A 323 -4.75 -24.68 -1.86
N THR A 324 -3.49 -24.58 -2.32
CA THR A 324 -2.47 -23.74 -1.68
C THR A 324 -2.87 -22.26 -1.70
N ILE A 325 -3.40 -21.78 -2.83
CA ILE A 325 -3.92 -20.41 -2.96
C ILE A 325 -5.08 -20.17 -2.00
N LYS A 326 -6.04 -21.10 -1.91
CA LYS A 326 -7.17 -21.03 -0.97
C LYS A 326 -6.71 -20.90 0.47
N ILE A 327 -5.86 -21.82 0.94
CA ILE A 327 -5.36 -21.84 2.31
C ILE A 327 -4.60 -20.54 2.63
N THR A 328 -3.78 -20.08 1.69
CA THR A 328 -3.03 -18.83 1.84
C THR A 328 -3.96 -17.62 2.00
N LEU A 329 -4.97 -17.48 1.14
CA LEU A 329 -5.95 -16.40 1.23
C LEU A 329 -6.72 -16.41 2.56
N ARG A 330 -7.08 -17.59 3.06
CA ARG A 330 -7.72 -17.72 4.38
C ARG A 330 -6.79 -17.25 5.50
N THR A 331 -5.52 -17.66 5.48
CA THR A 331 -4.51 -17.23 6.46
C THR A 331 -4.29 -15.72 6.43
N MET A 332 -4.17 -15.13 5.23
CA MET A 332 -4.07 -13.68 5.05
C MET A 332 -5.30 -12.95 5.61
N LEU A 333 -6.51 -13.50 5.40
CA LEU A 333 -7.76 -12.93 5.92
C LEU A 333 -7.78 -12.95 7.46
N GLU A 334 -7.37 -14.06 8.09
CA GLU A 334 -7.31 -14.13 9.56
C GLU A 334 -6.31 -13.12 10.13
N THR A 335 -5.16 -12.92 9.47
CA THR A 335 -4.21 -11.86 9.84
C THR A 335 -4.80 -10.47 9.65
N LEU A 336 -5.48 -10.22 8.51
CA LEU A 336 -6.15 -8.94 8.25
C LEU A 336 -7.15 -8.60 9.36
N LYS A 337 -7.98 -9.56 9.79
CA LYS A 337 -8.97 -9.37 10.87
C LYS A 337 -8.35 -8.89 12.19
N ARG A 338 -7.07 -9.18 12.44
CA ARG A 338 -6.34 -8.69 13.62
C ARG A 338 -6.06 -7.20 13.58
N MET A 339 -6.30 -6.48 12.47
CA MET A 339 -6.10 -5.02 12.39
C MET A 339 -6.76 -4.29 13.57
N GLN A 340 -8.00 -4.66 13.92
CA GLN A 340 -8.76 -4.01 14.98
C GLN A 340 -8.27 -4.30 16.40
N SER A 341 -7.35 -5.26 16.60
CA SER A 341 -6.87 -5.59 17.95
C SER A 341 -5.94 -4.54 18.54
N ALA A 342 -5.29 -3.74 17.68
CA ALA A 342 -4.28 -2.77 18.09
C ALA A 342 -4.15 -1.58 17.12
N CYS A 343 -5.14 -1.36 16.25
CA CYS A 343 -5.22 -0.16 15.42
C CYS A 343 -6.65 0.39 15.49
N ASP A 344 -6.86 1.46 16.24
CA ASP A 344 -8.15 2.12 16.39
C ASP A 344 -8.51 2.92 15.13
N PRO A 345 -9.75 2.78 14.60
CA PRO A 345 -10.18 3.50 13.41
C PRO A 345 -10.05 5.03 13.48
N HIS A 346 -10.33 5.63 14.64
CA HIS A 346 -10.24 7.08 14.83
C HIS A 346 -8.76 7.51 14.87
N VAL A 347 -7.93 6.81 15.65
CA VAL A 347 -6.48 7.09 15.69
C VAL A 347 -5.84 6.94 14.32
N TYR A 348 -6.15 5.86 13.60
CA TYR A 348 -5.66 5.67 12.24
C TYR A 348 -6.02 6.85 11.33
N TYR A 349 -7.29 7.23 11.27
CA TYR A 349 -7.77 8.27 10.36
C TYR A 349 -7.13 9.64 10.65
N HIS A 350 -7.02 10.00 11.93
CA HIS A 350 -6.58 11.33 12.34
C HIS A 350 -5.07 11.47 12.58
N ARG A 351 -4.36 10.37 12.88
CA ARG A 351 -2.94 10.44 13.28
C ARG A 351 -1.99 9.61 12.43
N VAL A 352 -2.46 8.57 11.74
CA VAL A 352 -1.62 7.70 10.91
C VAL A 352 -1.76 8.08 9.43
N ARG A 353 -2.99 8.05 8.92
CA ARG A 353 -3.33 8.26 7.51
C ARG A 353 -2.87 9.61 6.91
N PRO A 354 -2.84 10.75 7.63
CA PRO A 354 -2.44 12.01 7.02
C PRO A 354 -1.05 11.94 6.38
N TYR A 355 -0.09 11.31 7.05
CA TYR A 355 1.29 11.23 6.56
C TYR A 355 1.48 10.35 5.33
N THR A 356 0.59 9.37 5.09
CA THR A 356 0.68 8.50 3.92
C THR A 356 0.05 9.12 2.67
N SER A 357 -0.60 10.28 2.81
CA SER A 357 -1.26 10.97 1.71
C SER A 357 -0.24 11.54 0.73
N GLY A 358 -0.52 11.37 -0.56
CA GLY A 358 0.18 12.08 -1.63
C GLY A 358 -0.53 13.39 -1.95
N TRP A 359 -0.13 14.01 -3.05
CA TRP A 359 -0.63 15.32 -3.51
C TRP A 359 -1.25 15.25 -4.91
N ARG A 360 -1.62 14.05 -5.38
CA ARG A 360 -2.51 13.88 -6.54
C ARG A 360 -3.96 13.80 -6.06
N ASN A 361 -4.82 14.64 -6.64
CA ASN A 361 -6.22 14.77 -6.26
C ASN A 361 -6.41 15.11 -4.77
N SER A 362 -5.42 15.78 -4.16
CA SER A 362 -5.51 16.27 -2.78
C SER A 362 -6.31 17.56 -2.76
N THR A 363 -7.20 17.74 -1.77
CA THR A 363 -7.89 19.02 -1.55
C THR A 363 -7.01 20.07 -0.93
N ASP A 364 -6.04 19.66 -0.11
CA ASP A 364 -5.12 20.60 0.55
C ASP A 364 -3.97 21.02 -0.38
N LEU A 365 -3.65 20.20 -1.39
CA LEU A 365 -2.64 20.44 -2.41
C LEU A 365 -3.21 20.18 -3.82
N PRO A 366 -4.18 20.97 -4.30
CA PRO A 366 -4.89 20.71 -5.56
C PRO A 366 -3.98 20.76 -6.81
N ASP A 367 -2.96 21.62 -6.75
CA ASP A 367 -1.98 21.77 -7.83
C ASP A 367 -0.86 20.74 -7.74
N GLY A 368 -0.66 20.11 -6.58
CA GLY A 368 0.44 19.17 -6.33
C GLY A 368 1.51 19.76 -5.42
N LEU A 369 2.73 19.23 -5.51
CA LEU A 369 3.87 19.65 -4.70
C LEU A 369 5.00 20.18 -5.59
N ILE A 370 5.52 21.35 -5.27
CA ILE A 370 6.73 21.90 -5.92
C ILE A 370 7.97 21.26 -5.30
N TYR A 371 8.83 20.71 -6.14
CA TYR A 371 10.12 20.14 -5.74
C TYR A 371 11.21 21.16 -6.02
N GLU A 372 11.58 21.94 -5.01
CA GLU A 372 12.50 23.06 -5.18
C GLU A 372 13.83 22.60 -5.81
N GLY A 373 14.24 23.31 -6.86
CA GLY A 373 15.47 23.00 -7.58
C GLY A 373 15.42 21.73 -8.43
N VAL A 374 14.23 21.13 -8.63
CA VAL A 374 13.97 20.03 -9.56
C VAL A 374 12.93 20.44 -10.60
N SER A 375 11.80 21.01 -10.16
CA SER A 375 10.71 21.48 -11.02
C SER A 375 10.03 22.69 -10.37
N GLU A 376 9.86 23.77 -11.14
CA GLU A 376 9.02 24.91 -10.70
C GLU A 376 7.53 24.61 -10.84
N GLU A 377 7.16 23.68 -11.73
CA GLU A 377 5.79 23.19 -11.86
C GLU A 377 5.48 22.15 -10.78
N PRO A 378 4.33 22.25 -10.08
CA PRO A 378 3.88 21.24 -9.13
C PRO A 378 3.71 19.85 -9.77
N MET A 379 4.27 18.83 -9.14
CA MET A 379 4.13 17.43 -9.55
C MET A 379 3.00 16.76 -8.78
N LYS A 380 2.29 15.80 -9.39
CA LYS A 380 1.13 15.10 -8.81
C LYS A 380 1.37 13.61 -8.66
N HIS A 381 1.53 13.14 -7.42
CA HIS A 381 1.74 11.72 -7.10
C HIS A 381 0.71 11.17 -6.11
N TYR A 382 0.30 9.91 -6.30
CA TYR A 382 -0.52 9.21 -5.33
C TYR A 382 0.34 8.75 -4.16
N GLY A 383 -0.17 8.88 -2.94
CA GLY A 383 0.51 8.44 -1.72
C GLY A 383 0.50 6.92 -1.55
N ALA A 384 0.96 6.47 -0.39
CA ALA A 384 1.00 5.06 -0.07
C ALA A 384 -0.40 4.48 0.09
N THR A 385 -0.64 3.36 -0.59
CA THR A 385 -1.93 2.64 -0.56
C THR A 385 -1.72 1.15 -0.76
N GLY A 386 -2.58 0.32 -0.16
CA GLY A 386 -2.54 -1.14 -0.36
C GLY A 386 -2.69 -1.57 -1.82
N ALA A 387 -3.24 -0.72 -2.69
CA ALA A 387 -3.33 -0.97 -4.12
C ALA A 387 -1.96 -1.01 -4.84
N GLN A 388 -0.89 -0.59 -4.18
CA GLN A 388 0.50 -0.71 -4.65
C GLN A 388 1.16 -2.03 -4.22
N SER A 389 0.48 -2.90 -3.46
CA SER A 389 0.89 -4.30 -3.27
C SER A 389 0.69 -5.09 -4.57
N ALA A 390 1.63 -5.97 -4.90
CA ALA A 390 1.55 -6.83 -6.07
C ALA A 390 0.81 -8.16 -5.81
N VAL A 391 0.48 -8.48 -4.55
CA VAL A 391 -0.14 -9.76 -4.16
C VAL A 391 -1.51 -9.95 -4.83
N LEU A 392 -2.45 -9.02 -4.60
CA LEU A 392 -3.80 -9.16 -5.16
C LEU A 392 -3.83 -9.05 -6.69
N PRO A 393 -3.06 -8.15 -7.35
CA PRO A 393 -2.92 -8.16 -8.80
C PRO A 393 -2.36 -9.48 -9.37
N ALA A 394 -1.41 -10.12 -8.68
CA ALA A 394 -0.87 -11.42 -9.09
C ALA A 394 -1.94 -12.52 -9.02
N LEU A 395 -2.73 -12.53 -7.94
CA LEU A 395 -3.84 -13.47 -7.76
C LEU A 395 -4.97 -13.23 -8.78
N ASP A 396 -5.30 -11.97 -9.08
CA ASP A 396 -6.27 -11.64 -10.13
C ASP A 396 -5.80 -12.16 -11.49
N ALA A 397 -4.54 -11.90 -11.85
CA ALA A 397 -3.96 -12.35 -13.11
C ALA A 397 -3.97 -13.88 -13.22
N ALA A 398 -3.52 -14.58 -12.17
CA ALA A 398 -3.44 -16.03 -12.14
C ALA A 398 -4.83 -16.70 -12.20
N LEU A 399 -5.78 -16.23 -11.40
CA LEU A 399 -7.14 -16.78 -11.36
C LEU A 399 -8.01 -16.29 -12.53
N GLY A 400 -7.50 -15.39 -13.38
CA GLY A 400 -8.23 -14.86 -14.52
C GLY A 400 -9.39 -13.92 -14.13
N VAL A 401 -9.28 -13.21 -13.01
CA VAL A 401 -10.23 -12.17 -12.59
C VAL A 401 -9.95 -10.89 -13.36
N GLN A 402 -10.82 -10.55 -14.31
CA GLN A 402 -10.66 -9.38 -15.16
C GLN A 402 -11.59 -8.25 -14.71
N HIS A 403 -11.01 -7.09 -14.43
CA HIS A 403 -11.78 -5.88 -14.11
C HIS A 403 -12.12 -5.13 -15.39
N PRO A 404 -13.39 -4.73 -15.61
CA PRO A 404 -13.78 -4.05 -16.84
C PRO A 404 -13.08 -2.69 -16.97
N PRO A 405 -12.82 -2.22 -18.21
CA PRO A 405 -12.21 -0.93 -18.47
C PRO A 405 -12.92 0.23 -17.78
N GLY A 406 -12.15 1.26 -17.43
CA GLY A 406 -12.62 2.49 -16.80
C GLY A 406 -11.71 2.93 -15.65
N TRP A 407 -12.19 3.89 -14.86
CA TRP A 407 -11.39 4.58 -13.84
C TRP A 407 -10.62 3.65 -12.90
N LEU A 408 -11.22 2.54 -12.46
CA LEU A 408 -10.56 1.58 -11.58
C LEU A 408 -9.37 0.89 -12.25
N SER A 409 -9.54 0.42 -13.48
CA SER A 409 -8.45 -0.20 -14.25
C SER A 409 -7.32 0.81 -14.54
N ASP A 410 -7.67 2.07 -14.82
CA ASP A 410 -6.70 3.15 -15.03
C ASP A 410 -5.94 3.47 -13.73
N TYR A 411 -6.67 3.54 -12.61
CA TYR A 411 -6.10 3.78 -11.28
C TYR A 411 -5.12 2.67 -10.89
N LEU A 412 -5.49 1.40 -11.04
CA LEU A 412 -4.62 0.26 -10.73
C LEU A 412 -3.39 0.22 -11.64
N ARG A 413 -3.54 0.62 -12.92
CA ARG A 413 -2.40 0.77 -13.83
C ARG A 413 -1.40 1.82 -13.32
N VAL A 414 -1.88 2.96 -12.83
CA VAL A 414 -1.02 3.97 -12.19
C VAL A 414 -0.41 3.46 -10.89
N MET A 415 -1.12 2.65 -10.09
CA MET A 415 -0.54 2.04 -8.88
C MET A 415 0.64 1.11 -9.20
N ARG A 416 0.60 0.41 -10.34
CA ARG A 416 1.73 -0.42 -10.79
C ARG A 416 3.00 0.41 -11.02
N GLU A 417 2.89 1.67 -11.44
CA GLU A 417 4.05 2.57 -11.62
C GLU A 417 4.78 2.88 -10.31
N HIS A 418 4.12 2.68 -9.16
CA HIS A 418 4.71 2.86 -7.83
C HIS A 418 5.33 1.56 -7.29
N MET A 419 5.17 0.43 -7.99
CA MET A 419 5.75 -0.85 -7.60
C MET A 419 7.22 -0.96 -8.05
N PRO A 420 8.06 -1.68 -7.28
CA PRO A 420 9.40 -2.06 -7.74
C PRO A 420 9.38 -2.72 -9.13
N GLY A 421 10.44 -2.47 -9.91
CA GLY A 421 10.52 -2.94 -11.31
C GLY A 421 10.40 -4.46 -11.46
N GLU A 422 10.98 -5.22 -10.54
CA GLU A 422 10.85 -6.70 -10.51
C GLU A 422 9.42 -7.16 -10.25
N HIS A 423 8.67 -6.48 -9.38
CA HIS A 423 7.28 -6.81 -9.10
C HIS A 423 6.40 -6.59 -10.34
N ARG A 424 6.62 -5.49 -11.08
CA ARG A 424 5.95 -5.24 -12.37
C ARG A 424 6.26 -6.33 -13.39
N ARG A 425 7.51 -6.78 -13.47
CA ARG A 425 7.93 -7.87 -14.37
C ARG A 425 7.31 -9.21 -14.00
N ALA A 426 7.22 -9.53 -12.71
CA ALA A 426 6.53 -10.72 -12.23
C ALA A 426 5.04 -10.69 -12.59
N LEU A 427 4.35 -9.57 -12.38
CA LEU A 427 2.95 -9.41 -12.79
C LEU A 427 2.78 -9.64 -14.30
N GLN A 428 3.66 -9.04 -15.12
CA GLN A 428 3.64 -9.24 -16.57
C GLN A 428 3.88 -10.71 -16.97
N ALA A 429 4.73 -11.44 -16.23
CA ALA A 429 4.99 -12.86 -16.44
C ALA A 429 3.80 -13.74 -16.07
N ILE A 430 3.10 -13.39 -15.00
CA ILE A 430 1.89 -14.09 -14.59
C ILE A 430 0.79 -13.88 -15.64
N GLU A 431 0.57 -12.64 -16.07
CA GLU A 431 -0.43 -12.29 -17.08
C GLU A 431 -0.19 -12.96 -18.45
N GLN A 432 1.06 -13.22 -18.82
CA GLN A 432 1.43 -13.89 -20.07
C GLN A 432 1.62 -15.40 -19.91
N GLY A 433 1.42 -15.94 -18.71
CA GLY A 433 1.46 -17.36 -18.44
C GLY A 433 0.26 -18.11 -19.03
N PRO A 434 0.27 -19.46 -18.97
CA PRO A 434 -0.90 -20.26 -19.32
C PRO A 434 -2.09 -19.91 -18.41
N SER A 435 -3.28 -19.85 -18.97
CA SER A 435 -4.49 -19.48 -18.22
C SER A 435 -4.94 -20.63 -17.31
N ILE A 436 -4.83 -20.42 -15.99
CA ILE A 436 -5.39 -21.36 -15.00
C ILE A 436 -6.90 -21.48 -15.20
N ARG A 437 -7.61 -20.37 -15.41
CA ARG A 437 -9.06 -20.37 -15.63
C ARG A 437 -9.46 -21.21 -16.85
N ALA A 438 -8.78 -21.05 -17.99
CA ALA A 438 -9.09 -21.85 -19.18
C ALA A 438 -8.84 -23.35 -18.94
N PHE A 439 -7.72 -23.69 -18.30
CA PHE A 439 -7.42 -25.08 -17.96
C PHE A 439 -8.44 -25.69 -16.99
N VAL A 440 -8.93 -24.91 -16.01
CA VAL A 440 -10.02 -25.32 -15.11
C VAL A 440 -11.30 -25.59 -15.90
N GLN A 441 -11.64 -24.76 -16.89
CA GLN A 441 -12.83 -24.96 -17.74
C GLN A 441 -12.71 -26.23 -18.60
N GLU A 442 -11.53 -26.55 -19.11
CA GLU A 442 -11.26 -27.80 -19.86
C GLU A 442 -11.36 -29.05 -18.96
N HIS A 443 -11.04 -28.92 -17.67
CA HIS A 443 -11.06 -30.01 -16.67
C HIS A 443 -12.08 -29.76 -15.56
N PHE A 444 -13.24 -29.25 -15.93
CA PHE A 444 -14.27 -28.71 -15.03
C PHE A 444 -14.62 -29.66 -13.88
N GLU A 445 -14.90 -30.93 -14.18
CA GLU A 445 -15.33 -31.93 -13.18
C GLU A 445 -14.34 -32.11 -12.02
N LYS A 446 -13.05 -31.86 -12.25
CA LYS A 446 -11.99 -32.02 -11.24
C LYS A 446 -11.59 -30.72 -10.58
N LEU A 447 -11.64 -29.61 -11.31
CA LEU A 447 -11.01 -28.35 -10.90
C LEU A 447 -11.98 -27.22 -10.54
N ALA A 448 -13.26 -27.30 -10.92
CA ALA A 448 -14.22 -26.23 -10.64
C ALA A 448 -14.39 -25.97 -9.14
N GLY A 449 -14.47 -27.04 -8.32
CA GLY A 449 -14.56 -26.94 -6.86
C GLY A 449 -13.39 -26.20 -6.23
N PRO A 450 -12.14 -26.70 -6.36
CA PRO A 450 -10.94 -26.04 -5.83
C PRO A 450 -10.77 -24.59 -6.33
N TYR A 451 -11.08 -24.33 -7.61
CA TYR A 451 -11.01 -22.99 -8.18
C TYR A 451 -12.02 -22.03 -7.54
N ASP A 452 -13.29 -22.44 -7.44
CA ASP A 452 -14.34 -21.62 -6.83
C ASP A 452 -14.08 -21.38 -5.34
N GLU A 453 -13.52 -22.36 -4.62
CA GLU A 453 -13.11 -22.16 -3.24
C GLU A 453 -11.99 -21.11 -3.09
N ALA A 454 -10.98 -21.12 -3.96
CA ALA A 454 -9.95 -20.07 -3.98
C ALA A 454 -10.56 -18.69 -4.28
N LEU A 455 -11.50 -18.59 -5.24
CA LEU A 455 -12.21 -17.33 -5.52
C LEU A 455 -13.09 -16.85 -4.36
N ARG A 456 -13.74 -17.76 -3.63
CA ARG A 456 -14.53 -17.42 -2.44
C ARG A 456 -13.65 -16.83 -1.34
N GLU A 457 -12.45 -17.36 -1.12
CA GLU A 457 -11.50 -16.79 -0.15
C GLU A 457 -10.95 -15.43 -0.62
N LEU A 458 -10.68 -15.26 -1.92
CA LEU A 458 -10.28 -13.95 -2.48
C LEU A 458 -11.40 -12.92 -2.30
N TYR A 459 -12.64 -13.31 -2.55
CA TYR A 459 -13.82 -12.49 -2.30
C TYR A 459 -13.95 -12.13 -0.82
N ALA A 460 -13.79 -13.09 0.10
CA ALA A 460 -13.87 -12.87 1.53
C ALA A 460 -12.81 -11.86 2.00
N PHE A 461 -11.57 -11.98 1.52
CA PHE A 461 -10.50 -11.01 1.78
C PHE A 461 -10.88 -9.61 1.32
N ARG A 462 -11.37 -9.46 0.08
CA ARG A 462 -11.80 -8.17 -0.48
C ARG A 462 -12.96 -7.56 0.28
N ASN A 463 -13.93 -8.37 0.67
CA ASN A 463 -15.09 -7.90 1.41
C ASN A 463 -14.71 -7.43 2.82
N GLN A 464 -13.78 -8.14 3.49
CA GLN A 464 -13.23 -7.69 4.77
C GLN A 464 -12.45 -6.38 4.62
N HIS A 465 -11.59 -6.26 3.60
CA HIS A 465 -10.86 -5.03 3.30
C HIS A 465 -11.82 -3.86 3.03
N LYS A 466 -12.90 -4.08 2.26
CA LYS A 466 -13.98 -3.10 2.04
C LYS A 466 -14.62 -2.65 3.34
N SER A 467 -14.95 -3.60 4.23
CA SER A 467 -15.50 -3.31 5.55
C SER A 467 -14.57 -2.43 6.39
N PHE A 468 -13.27 -2.69 6.35
CA PHE A 468 -12.27 -1.84 7.01
C PHE A 468 -12.11 -0.47 6.37
N ALA A 469 -12.06 -0.37 5.04
CA ALA A 469 -12.02 0.94 4.39
C ALA A 469 -13.25 1.79 4.77
N PHE A 470 -14.43 1.16 4.90
CA PHE A 470 -15.60 1.84 5.42
C PHE A 470 -15.42 2.32 6.86
N SER A 471 -14.99 1.46 7.78
CA SER A 471 -14.91 1.80 9.21
C SER A 471 -13.75 2.74 9.57
N TYR A 472 -12.59 2.57 8.95
CA TYR A 472 -11.35 3.34 9.18
C TYR A 472 -11.30 4.66 8.40
N ILE A 473 -12.11 4.82 7.34
CA ILE A 473 -12.04 6.02 6.50
C ILE A 473 -13.43 6.63 6.31
N LYS A 474 -14.36 5.96 5.62
CA LYS A 474 -15.66 6.57 5.26
C LYS A 474 -16.50 6.97 6.47
N LYS A 475 -16.52 6.15 7.52
CA LYS A 475 -17.23 6.43 8.76
C LYS A 475 -16.57 7.58 9.51
N GLN A 476 -15.25 7.62 9.55
CA GLN A 476 -14.49 8.67 10.24
C GLN A 476 -14.62 10.02 9.53
N SER A 477 -14.62 10.04 8.20
CA SER A 477 -14.76 11.27 7.43
C SER A 477 -16.13 11.95 7.63
N LYS A 478 -17.20 11.19 7.89
CA LYS A 478 -18.54 11.73 8.18
C LYS A 478 -18.69 12.31 9.58
N LEU A 479 -17.83 11.92 10.53
CA LEU A 479 -17.84 12.50 11.87
C LEU A 479 -17.21 13.90 11.89
N VAL A 480 -16.54 14.28 10.80
CA VAL A 480 -15.94 15.60 10.59
C VAL A 480 -16.77 16.32 9.54
N ASP A 481 -17.89 16.91 9.94
CA ASP A 481 -18.81 17.63 9.04
C ASP A 481 -18.26 19.03 8.65
N GLU A 482 -17.04 19.04 8.10
CA GLU A 482 -16.39 20.22 7.50
C GLU A 482 -15.83 19.84 6.12
N LYS A 483 -16.53 20.31 5.08
CA LYS A 483 -16.08 20.53 3.70
C LYS A 483 -14.94 19.64 3.18
N GLY A 484 -15.33 18.57 2.50
CA GLY A 484 -14.63 18.04 1.32
C GLY A 484 -13.19 17.56 1.53
N THR A 485 -13.01 16.31 1.95
CA THR A 485 -11.74 15.59 1.75
C THR A 485 -11.80 14.92 0.38
N GLY A 486 -11.35 15.67 -0.63
CA GLY A 486 -11.25 15.16 -1.99
C GLY A 486 -10.26 14.01 -2.02
N GLY A 487 -10.83 12.87 -2.35
CA GLY A 487 -10.22 11.63 -2.74
C GLY A 487 -11.36 10.87 -3.40
N THR A 488 -11.11 10.23 -4.53
CA THR A 488 -12.13 9.51 -5.30
C THR A 488 -12.96 8.60 -4.37
N ASP A 489 -14.29 8.54 -4.52
CA ASP A 489 -15.16 7.75 -3.63
C ASP A 489 -14.83 6.26 -3.76
N TYR A 490 -13.91 5.78 -2.92
CA TYR A 490 -13.30 4.46 -3.09
C TYR A 490 -14.25 3.29 -2.80
N MET A 491 -15.38 3.57 -2.14
CA MET A 491 -16.35 2.57 -1.73
C MET A 491 -17.00 1.85 -2.92
N PRO A 492 -17.57 2.54 -3.93
CA PRO A 492 -17.98 1.92 -5.19
C PRO A 492 -16.92 1.02 -5.83
N TYR A 493 -15.64 1.38 -5.75
CA TYR A 493 -14.57 0.62 -6.39
C TYR A 493 -14.23 -0.66 -5.62
N LEU A 494 -14.14 -0.59 -4.30
CA LEU A 494 -13.93 -1.77 -3.46
C LEU A 494 -15.11 -2.74 -3.55
N ASP A 495 -16.33 -2.20 -3.70
CA ASP A 495 -17.51 -3.00 -3.97
C ASP A 495 -17.45 -3.67 -5.34
N LYS A 496 -17.12 -2.92 -6.39
CA LYS A 496 -16.91 -3.45 -7.75
C LYS A 496 -15.84 -4.54 -7.77
N HIS A 497 -14.70 -4.35 -7.10
CA HIS A 497 -13.65 -5.36 -6.97
C HIS A 497 -14.15 -6.69 -6.38
N ALA A 498 -14.89 -6.60 -5.27
CA ALA A 498 -15.43 -7.79 -4.61
C ALA A 498 -16.49 -8.46 -5.49
N ARG A 499 -17.41 -7.68 -6.06
CA ARG A 499 -18.46 -8.20 -6.94
C ARG A 499 -17.87 -8.88 -8.17
N THR A 500 -16.91 -8.26 -8.85
CA THR A 500 -16.24 -8.85 -10.01
C THR A 500 -15.58 -10.19 -9.66
N THR A 501 -14.92 -10.33 -8.50
CA THR A 501 -14.41 -11.65 -8.07
C THR A 501 -15.50 -12.70 -7.96
N ARG A 502 -16.65 -12.34 -7.38
CA ARG A 502 -17.78 -13.26 -7.23
C ARG A 502 -18.40 -13.64 -8.57
N GLU A 503 -18.48 -12.71 -9.51
CA GLU A 503 -18.97 -12.95 -10.87
C GLU A 503 -18.10 -13.92 -11.69
N HIS A 504 -16.86 -14.20 -11.24
CA HIS A 504 -15.98 -15.16 -11.88
C HIS A 504 -16.13 -16.60 -11.33
N LEU A 505 -16.97 -16.85 -10.33
CA LEU A 505 -17.29 -18.23 -9.91
C LEU A 505 -17.85 -19.03 -11.10
N LEU A 506 -17.44 -20.29 -11.20
CA LEU A 506 -17.89 -21.21 -12.25
C LEU A 506 -19.19 -21.92 -11.88
N SER A 507 -19.42 -22.11 -10.58
CA SER A 507 -20.64 -22.71 -10.03
C SER A 507 -21.50 -21.61 -9.36
N ASN A 508 -22.80 -21.64 -9.63
CA ASN A 508 -23.78 -20.69 -9.09
C ASN A 508 -23.91 -20.73 -7.55
#